data_AF-A0A7T0G3K9-F1
#
_entry.id   AF-A0A7T0G3K9-F1
#
_cell.length_a   1.000
_cell.length_b   1.000
_cell.length_c   1.000
_cell.angle_alpha   90.00
_cell.angle_beta   90.00
_cell.angle_gamma   90.00
#
_symmetry.space_group_name_H-M   'P 1'
#
loop_
_entity.id
_entity.type
_entity.pdbx_description
1 polymer ?
#
loop_
_entity_poly.entity_id
_entity_poly.type
_entity_poly.pdbx_seq_one_letter_code
_entity_poly.pdbx_strand_id
1 'polypeptide(L)'
;MTTRKLFTPLIAAALFFCSILFTPQSDALAMDYQLYKNPEEFGIVVFPKENTYPELEEYLNSINFKPLVSGKAAMRYGPREENETFMMPLEVQQEHGIKMFIIIQVLENQNILIGVYHPDWELTLPSTIFNLDAVKERIFKTLNVFRGPNPMKKM
;
A
#
# COMPACT_ATOMS: atom_id res chain seq x y z
N MET A 1 29.29 -20.18 65.53
CA MET A 1 30.72 -20.47 65.29
C MET A 1 30.76 -21.55 64.21
N THR A 2 31.20 -21.38 62.96
CA THR A 2 31.93 -20.31 62.29
C THR A 2 31.66 -20.45 60.77
N THR A 3 31.52 -19.29 60.14
CA THR A 3 31.45 -19.00 58.70
C THR A 3 32.40 -19.78 57.79
N ARG A 4 31.92 -20.14 56.59
CA ARG A 4 32.68 -19.99 55.34
C ARG A 4 31.77 -19.50 54.20
N LYS A 5 31.97 -18.24 53.82
CA LYS A 5 31.63 -17.67 52.51
C LYS A 5 32.69 -18.16 51.51
N LEU A 6 32.31 -18.56 50.30
CA LEU A 6 33.17 -18.54 49.10
C LEU A 6 32.26 -18.57 47.87
N PHE A 7 32.08 -17.43 47.19
CA PHE A 7 32.87 -16.92 46.06
C PHE A 7 32.22 -17.31 44.72
N THR A 8 31.40 -16.39 44.21
CA THR A 8 31.01 -16.29 42.80
C THR A 8 32.22 -15.92 41.93
N PRO A 9 32.36 -16.60 40.79
CA PRO A 9 32.48 -15.94 39.48
C PRO A 9 31.47 -16.61 38.51
N LEU A 10 31.05 -16.12 37.35
CA LEU A 10 31.29 -14.96 36.49
C LEU A 10 30.51 -15.30 35.19
N ILE A 11 30.30 -14.30 34.34
CA ILE A 11 30.02 -14.39 32.89
C ILE A 11 28.54 -14.50 32.47
N ALA A 12 28.05 -13.33 32.07
CA ALA A 12 26.94 -13.14 31.16
C ALA A 12 27.15 -13.91 29.84
N ALA A 13 26.13 -14.62 29.39
CA ALA A 13 26.00 -15.06 28.00
C ALA A 13 24.59 -14.74 27.51
N ALA A 14 24.32 -13.45 27.35
CA ALA A 14 23.27 -12.97 26.46
C ALA A 14 23.76 -13.18 25.02
N LEU A 15 23.60 -14.39 24.48
CA LEU A 15 23.72 -14.63 23.05
C LEU A 15 22.30 -14.65 22.47
N PHE A 16 21.89 -13.43 22.16
CA PHE A 16 20.92 -13.00 21.18
C PHE A 16 20.86 -13.96 19.97
N PHE A 17 20.02 -15.00 20.06
CA PHE A 17 19.57 -15.76 18.89
C PHE A 17 18.52 -14.93 18.14
N CYS A 18 18.93 -13.76 17.66
CA CYS A 18 18.19 -13.02 16.65
C CYS A 18 18.77 -13.42 15.29
N SER A 19 18.64 -14.70 14.97
CA SER A 19 18.74 -15.20 13.60
C SER A 19 17.36 -15.08 12.96
N ILE A 20 16.75 -13.89 13.06
CA ILE A 20 15.71 -13.54 12.11
C ILE A 20 16.46 -13.45 10.80
N LEU A 21 16.24 -14.45 9.97
CA LEU A 21 16.63 -14.49 8.57
C LEU A 21 16.03 -13.24 7.90
N PHE A 22 16.73 -12.11 7.98
CA PHE A 22 16.62 -11.07 6.98
C PHE A 22 17.23 -11.65 5.71
N THR A 23 16.46 -12.51 5.04
CA THR A 23 16.67 -12.68 3.61
C THR A 23 16.43 -11.30 3.02
N PRO A 24 17.41 -10.67 2.34
CA PRO A 24 17.13 -9.49 1.54
C PRO A 24 16.08 -9.94 0.52
N GLN A 25 14.84 -9.48 0.70
CA GLN A 25 13.83 -9.57 -0.34
C GLN A 25 14.45 -8.90 -1.56
N SER A 26 14.63 -9.67 -2.63
CA SER A 26 15.37 -9.27 -3.81
C SER A 26 15.02 -7.85 -4.25
N ASP A 27 16.04 -7.02 -4.50
CA ASP A 27 15.99 -5.73 -5.21
C ASP A 27 15.56 -5.91 -6.69
N ALA A 28 14.52 -6.72 -6.93
CA ALA A 28 13.92 -6.89 -8.25
C ALA A 28 13.08 -5.64 -8.53
N LEU A 29 13.70 -4.64 -9.17
CA LEU A 29 13.06 -3.44 -9.71
C LEU A 29 12.13 -2.72 -8.70
N ALA A 30 12.71 -2.22 -7.61
CA ALA A 30 11.97 -1.43 -6.62
C ALA A 30 11.54 -0.08 -7.24
N MET A 31 10.39 -0.09 -7.92
CA MET A 31 9.73 1.10 -8.45
C MET A 31 9.28 2.00 -7.30
N ASP A 32 9.36 3.30 -7.50
CA ASP A 32 8.83 4.25 -6.52
C ASP A 32 7.31 4.31 -6.62
N TYR A 33 6.63 4.50 -5.49
CA TYR A 33 5.20 4.81 -5.46
C TYR A 33 4.95 6.17 -4.81
N GLN A 34 3.79 6.74 -5.08
CA GLN A 34 3.21 7.85 -4.33
C GLN A 34 1.86 7.40 -3.76
N LEU A 35 1.72 7.42 -2.42
CA LEU A 35 0.44 7.28 -1.75
C LEU A 35 -0.22 8.65 -1.62
N TYR A 36 -1.49 8.72 -1.97
CA TYR A 36 -2.40 9.81 -1.70
C TYR A 36 -3.48 9.36 -0.73
N LYS A 37 -3.97 10.28 0.09
CA LYS A 37 -5.06 10.04 1.04
C LYS A 37 -6.08 11.17 1.00
N ASN A 38 -7.35 10.83 1.20
CA ASN A 38 -8.43 11.80 1.30
C ASN A 38 -9.00 11.89 2.75
N PRO A 39 -9.86 12.87 3.07
CA PRO A 39 -10.47 13.01 4.40
C PRO A 39 -11.40 11.86 4.84
N GLU A 40 -11.78 10.98 3.90
CA GLU A 40 -12.55 9.76 4.19
C GLU A 40 -11.65 8.57 4.53
N GLU A 41 -10.33 8.79 4.64
CA GLU A 41 -9.31 7.79 4.95
C GLU A 41 -9.08 6.74 3.85
N PHE A 42 -9.60 6.98 2.64
CA PHE A 42 -9.32 6.15 1.47
C PHE A 42 -7.95 6.49 0.87
N GLY A 43 -7.30 5.48 0.30
CA GLY A 43 -6.01 5.63 -0.37
C GLY A 43 -6.09 5.59 -1.90
N ILE A 44 -5.17 6.28 -2.56
CA ILE A 44 -4.81 6.04 -3.97
C ILE A 44 -3.30 5.87 -4.03
N VAL A 45 -2.84 4.74 -4.54
CA VAL A 45 -1.41 4.47 -4.77
C VAL A 45 -1.14 4.60 -6.25
N VAL A 46 -0.24 5.51 -6.62
CA VAL A 46 0.23 5.67 -8.00
C VAL A 46 1.63 5.10 -8.11
N PHE A 47 1.86 4.25 -9.11
CA PHE A 47 3.19 3.74 -9.45
C PHE A 47 3.29 3.50 -10.97
N PRO A 48 4.51 3.46 -11.54
CA PRO A 48 5.71 3.99 -10.94
C PRO A 48 5.60 5.52 -10.79
N LYS A 49 6.09 6.08 -9.68
CA LYS A 49 5.89 7.47 -9.29
C LYS A 49 6.37 8.44 -10.37
N GLU A 50 7.49 8.12 -11.01
CA GLU A 50 8.12 8.87 -12.10
C GLU A 50 7.22 9.05 -13.33
N ASN A 51 6.22 8.17 -13.52
CA ASN A 51 5.28 8.27 -14.62
C ASN A 51 4.04 9.12 -14.26
N THR A 52 3.94 9.61 -13.03
CA THR A 52 2.83 10.49 -12.64
C THR A 52 2.91 11.80 -13.42
N TYR A 53 1.87 12.10 -14.18
CA TYR A 53 1.81 13.29 -15.03
C TYR A 53 0.83 14.33 -14.48
N PRO A 54 1.01 15.64 -14.80
CA PRO A 54 0.30 16.74 -14.15
C PRO A 54 -1.23 16.62 -14.18
N GLU A 55 -1.80 16.16 -15.27
CA GLU A 55 -3.26 16.04 -15.43
C GLU A 55 -3.87 14.98 -14.50
N LEU A 56 -3.13 13.89 -14.23
CA LEU A 56 -3.53 12.90 -13.24
C LEU A 56 -3.43 13.50 -11.83
N GLU A 57 -2.33 14.18 -11.51
CA GLU A 57 -2.12 14.80 -10.20
C GLU A 57 -3.14 15.91 -9.90
N GLU A 58 -3.45 16.76 -10.89
CA GLU A 58 -4.49 17.79 -10.80
C GLU A 58 -5.86 17.16 -10.53
N TYR A 59 -6.19 16.08 -11.25
CA TYR A 59 -7.43 15.36 -11.00
C TYR A 59 -7.50 14.80 -9.58
N LEU A 60 -6.47 14.09 -9.10
CA LEU A 60 -6.44 13.56 -7.73
C LEU A 60 -6.60 14.68 -6.70
N ASN A 61 -5.92 15.81 -6.90
CA ASN A 61 -6.07 16.98 -6.05
C ASN A 61 -7.50 17.55 -6.05
N SER A 62 -8.17 17.55 -7.20
CA SER A 62 -9.54 18.07 -7.36
C SER A 62 -10.59 17.24 -6.58
N ILE A 63 -10.31 15.95 -6.34
CA ILE A 63 -11.16 15.05 -5.55
C ILE A 63 -10.64 14.88 -4.10
N ASN A 64 -9.86 15.85 -3.60
CA ASN A 64 -9.33 15.92 -2.24
C ASN A 64 -8.35 14.79 -1.85
N PHE A 65 -7.72 14.13 -2.81
CA PHE A 65 -6.61 13.24 -2.55
C PHE A 65 -5.32 14.06 -2.50
N LYS A 66 -4.64 14.05 -1.35
CA LYS A 66 -3.38 14.76 -1.13
C LYS A 66 -2.21 13.78 -1.00
N PRO A 67 -1.02 14.10 -1.54
CA PRO A 67 0.17 13.29 -1.32
C PRO A 67 0.41 13.08 0.18
N LEU A 68 0.67 11.84 0.58
CA LEU A 68 0.92 11.47 1.97
C LEU A 68 2.35 10.97 2.18
N VAL A 69 2.74 9.90 1.47
CA VAL A 69 4.06 9.28 1.59
C VAL A 69 4.50 8.68 0.26
N SER A 70 5.81 8.66 0.02
CA SER A 70 6.42 7.94 -1.09
C SER A 70 7.43 6.94 -0.57
N GLY A 71 7.71 5.90 -1.34
CA GLY A 71 8.77 4.95 -1.03
C GLY A 71 8.92 3.91 -2.12
N LYS A 72 9.61 2.81 -1.79
CA LYS A 72 9.73 1.66 -2.67
C LYS A 72 8.45 0.82 -2.63
N ALA A 73 7.92 0.51 -3.79
CA ALA A 73 6.78 -0.38 -3.92
C ALA A 73 7.20 -1.81 -3.60
N ALA A 74 6.32 -2.56 -2.95
CA ALA A 74 6.48 -3.98 -2.67
C ALA A 74 5.54 -4.77 -3.59
N MET A 75 6.02 -5.89 -4.12
CA MET A 75 5.17 -6.88 -4.78
C MET A 75 4.20 -7.46 -3.74
N ARG A 76 2.90 -7.43 -4.03
CA ARG A 76 1.87 -7.98 -3.16
C ARG A 76 0.90 -8.83 -3.97
N TYR A 77 0.41 -9.88 -3.33
CA TYR A 77 -0.40 -10.92 -3.93
C TYR A 77 -1.83 -10.83 -3.43
N GLY A 78 -2.79 -11.18 -4.29
CA GLY A 78 -4.17 -11.45 -3.90
C GLY A 78 -4.31 -12.80 -3.17
N PRO A 79 -5.49 -13.11 -2.63
CA PRO A 79 -5.72 -14.20 -1.68
C PRO A 79 -5.47 -15.60 -2.26
N ARG A 80 -5.50 -15.72 -3.59
CA ARG A 80 -5.27 -16.97 -4.32
C ARG A 80 -3.96 -16.98 -5.09
N GLU A 81 -3.14 -15.94 -4.90
CA GLU A 81 -1.94 -15.67 -5.71
C GLU A 81 -2.22 -15.55 -7.22
N GLU A 82 -3.51 -15.44 -7.60
CA GLU A 82 -3.97 -15.26 -8.98
C GLU A 82 -3.73 -13.83 -9.49
N ASN A 83 -3.58 -12.87 -8.58
CA ASN A 83 -3.28 -11.47 -8.87
C ASN A 83 -2.01 -11.07 -8.12
N GLU A 84 -1.12 -10.35 -8.79
CA GLU A 84 0.04 -9.70 -8.16
C GLU A 84 0.23 -8.31 -8.74
N THR A 85 0.63 -7.35 -7.91
CA THR A 85 1.07 -6.04 -8.37
C THR A 85 2.01 -5.40 -7.38
N PHE A 86 2.77 -4.42 -7.86
CA PHE A 86 3.47 -3.46 -7.01
C PHE A 86 2.48 -2.48 -6.37
N MET A 87 2.66 -2.19 -5.09
CA MET A 87 1.93 -1.16 -4.33
C MET A 87 2.73 -0.74 -3.08
N MET A 88 2.18 0.12 -2.22
CA MET A 88 2.83 0.46 -0.95
C MET A 88 3.04 -0.78 -0.05
N PRO A 89 4.14 -0.84 0.73
CA PRO A 89 4.36 -1.90 1.72
C PRO A 89 3.20 -2.02 2.73
N LEU A 90 3.00 -3.21 3.28
CA LEU A 90 1.93 -3.48 4.25
C LEU A 90 2.11 -2.64 5.53
N GLU A 91 3.34 -2.41 5.93
CA GLU A 91 3.70 -1.63 7.10
C GLU A 91 3.24 -0.18 6.95
N VAL A 92 3.46 0.41 5.76
CA VAL A 92 3.02 1.77 5.43
C VAL A 92 1.48 1.85 5.40
N GLN A 93 0.83 0.82 4.84
CA GLN A 93 -0.62 0.71 4.85
C GLN A 93 -1.17 0.75 6.28
N GLN A 94 -0.58 -0.03 7.18
CA GLN A 94 -0.97 -0.14 8.59
C GLN A 94 -0.68 1.15 9.37
N GLU A 95 0.51 1.72 9.18
CA GLU A 95 0.95 2.97 9.82
C GLU A 95 -0.01 4.12 9.55
N HIS A 96 -0.50 4.23 8.31
CA HIS A 96 -1.41 5.29 7.90
C HIS A 96 -2.90 4.91 7.94
N GLY A 97 -3.24 3.73 8.47
CA GLY A 97 -4.61 3.29 8.65
C GLY A 97 -5.41 3.13 7.34
N ILE A 98 -4.74 2.87 6.22
CA ILE A 98 -5.39 2.78 4.90
C ILE A 98 -6.08 1.41 4.77
N LYS A 99 -7.40 1.41 4.90
CA LYS A 99 -8.20 0.16 4.84
C LYS A 99 -8.58 -0.22 3.41
N MET A 100 -8.92 0.77 2.60
CA MET A 100 -9.38 0.60 1.22
C MET A 100 -8.62 1.57 0.33
N PHE A 101 -8.11 1.07 -0.79
CA PHE A 101 -7.37 1.92 -1.71
C PHE A 101 -7.46 1.46 -3.16
N ILE A 102 -7.29 2.42 -4.05
CA ILE A 102 -7.21 2.20 -5.49
C ILE A 102 -5.73 2.17 -5.87
N ILE A 103 -5.35 1.25 -6.75
CA ILE A 103 -4.02 1.17 -7.33
C ILE A 103 -4.10 1.74 -8.74
N ILE A 104 -3.22 2.68 -9.07
CA ILE A 104 -3.07 3.29 -10.39
C ILE A 104 -1.68 2.95 -10.89
N GLN A 105 -1.60 2.05 -11.87
CA GLN A 105 -0.36 1.75 -12.56
C GLN A 105 -0.30 2.58 -13.85
N VAL A 106 0.64 3.51 -13.94
CA VAL A 106 0.83 4.34 -15.14
C VAL A 106 1.85 3.67 -16.06
N LEU A 107 1.36 3.26 -17.23
CA LEU A 107 2.13 2.67 -18.31
C LEU A 107 2.66 3.76 -19.26
N GLU A 108 3.41 3.33 -20.28
CA GLU A 108 3.82 4.19 -21.38
C GLU A 108 2.59 4.83 -22.08
N ASN A 109 2.80 6.02 -22.66
CA ASN A 109 1.76 6.80 -23.35
C ASN A 109 0.54 7.16 -22.48
N GLN A 110 0.74 7.34 -21.16
CA GLN A 110 -0.31 7.73 -20.19
C GLN A 110 -1.48 6.74 -20.09
N ASN A 111 -1.27 5.50 -20.55
CA ASN A 111 -2.20 4.40 -20.34
C ASN A 111 -2.18 3.96 -18.88
N ILE A 112 -3.32 3.55 -18.33
CA ILE A 112 -3.46 3.26 -16.90
C ILE A 112 -4.13 1.90 -16.69
N LEU A 113 -3.55 1.09 -15.80
CA LEU A 113 -4.25 -0.04 -15.18
C LEU A 113 -4.76 0.39 -13.80
N ILE A 114 -5.97 -0.05 -13.46
CA ILE A 114 -6.60 0.24 -12.16
C ILE A 114 -6.80 -1.05 -11.41
N GLY A 115 -6.12 -1.19 -10.27
CA GLY A 115 -6.44 -2.21 -9.28
C GLY A 115 -7.26 -1.62 -8.13
N VAL A 116 -7.87 -2.49 -7.34
CA VAL A 116 -8.54 -2.09 -6.11
C VAL A 116 -8.20 -3.07 -4.99
N TYR A 117 -7.90 -2.54 -3.82
CA TYR A 117 -7.79 -3.30 -2.59
C TYR A 117 -8.95 -2.97 -1.66
N HIS A 118 -9.61 -4.02 -1.17
CA HIS A 118 -10.65 -3.94 -0.16
C HIS A 118 -10.43 -5.03 0.90
N PRO A 119 -10.72 -4.83 2.18
CA PRO A 119 -10.47 -5.86 3.20
C PRO A 119 -11.24 -7.17 2.96
N ASP A 120 -12.47 -7.08 2.43
CA ASP A 120 -13.34 -8.26 2.27
C ASP A 120 -13.06 -9.12 1.03
N TRP A 121 -12.51 -8.53 -0.03
CA TRP A 121 -12.27 -9.21 -1.31
C TRP A 121 -10.85 -8.99 -1.86
N GLU A 122 -10.00 -8.40 -1.01
CA GLU A 122 -8.57 -8.20 -1.20
C GLU A 122 -8.21 -7.54 -2.54
N LEU A 123 -7.06 -7.88 -3.10
CA LEU A 123 -6.52 -7.26 -4.30
C LEU A 123 -7.23 -7.75 -5.57
N THR A 124 -7.73 -6.79 -6.34
CA THR A 124 -8.17 -6.99 -7.72
C THR A 124 -7.22 -6.28 -8.67
N LEU A 125 -6.80 -6.96 -9.74
CA LEU A 125 -6.17 -6.34 -10.90
C LEU A 125 -6.89 -6.77 -12.17
N PRO A 126 -7.89 -6.01 -12.62
CA PRO A 126 -8.35 -6.17 -13.98
C PRO A 126 -7.21 -5.83 -14.96
N SER A 127 -7.00 -6.69 -15.95
CA SER A 127 -6.03 -6.51 -17.05
C SER A 127 -6.47 -5.47 -18.10
N THR A 128 -7.42 -4.60 -17.76
CA THR A 128 -8.00 -3.61 -18.68
C THR A 128 -7.20 -2.32 -18.64
N ILE A 129 -6.74 -1.88 -19.80
CA ILE A 129 -6.03 -0.61 -19.99
C ILE A 129 -7.04 0.51 -20.24
N PHE A 130 -6.87 1.64 -19.54
CA PHE A 130 -7.74 2.80 -19.61
C PHE A 130 -6.94 4.07 -19.96
N ASN A 131 -7.64 5.05 -20.54
CA ASN A 131 -7.17 6.43 -20.59
C ASN A 131 -7.61 7.19 -19.32
N LEU A 132 -7.15 8.44 -19.15
CA LEU A 132 -7.45 9.24 -17.98
C LEU A 132 -8.97 9.44 -17.76
N ASP A 133 -9.74 9.70 -18.80
CA ASP A 133 -11.18 9.98 -18.62
C ASP A 133 -11.95 8.75 -18.13
N ALA A 134 -11.64 7.56 -18.66
CA ALA A 134 -12.18 6.31 -18.14
C ALA A 134 -11.71 6.04 -16.70
N VAL A 135 -10.46 6.42 -16.36
CA VAL A 135 -9.91 6.29 -14.99
C VAL A 135 -10.68 7.15 -14.00
N LYS A 136 -11.00 8.40 -14.35
CA LYS A 136 -11.82 9.30 -13.52
C LYS A 136 -13.18 8.67 -13.18
N GLU A 137 -13.84 8.09 -14.17
CA GLU A 137 -15.13 7.41 -13.96
C GLU A 137 -14.99 6.19 -13.04
N ARG A 138 -13.94 5.38 -13.23
CA ARG A 138 -13.67 4.20 -12.40
C ARG A 138 -13.35 4.57 -10.97
N ILE A 139 -12.52 5.59 -10.74
CA ILE A 139 -12.21 6.10 -9.40
C ILE A 139 -13.50 6.52 -8.70
N PHE A 140 -14.34 7.33 -9.36
CA PHE A 140 -15.61 7.75 -8.78
C PHE A 140 -16.52 6.57 -8.40
N LYS A 141 -16.66 5.57 -9.29
CA LYS A 141 -17.46 4.37 -9.01
C LYS A 141 -16.89 3.57 -7.84
N THR A 142 -15.57 3.36 -7.79
CA THR A 142 -14.91 2.61 -6.71
C THR A 142 -15.05 3.32 -5.37
N LEU A 143 -14.91 4.65 -5.32
CA LEU A 143 -15.14 5.41 -4.09
C LEU A 143 -16.59 5.28 -3.58
N ASN A 144 -17.57 5.23 -4.48
CA ASN A 144 -18.96 4.97 -4.08
C ASN A 144 -19.15 3.55 -3.53
N VAL A 145 -18.41 2.56 -4.04
CA VAL A 145 -18.40 1.21 -3.49
C VAL A 145 -17.77 1.21 -2.09
N PHE A 146 -16.65 1.89 -1.88
CA PHE A 146 -15.99 2.00 -0.57
C PHE A 146 -16.88 2.64 0.49
N ARG A 147 -17.66 3.66 0.12
CA ARG A 147 -18.65 4.28 1.02
C ARG A 147 -19.81 3.34 1.38
N GLY A 148 -20.01 2.27 0.62
CA GLY A 148 -21.09 1.32 0.81
C GLY A 148 -22.48 1.93 0.54
N PRO A 149 -23.55 1.25 0.95
CA PRO A 149 -24.91 1.77 0.81
C PRO A 149 -25.07 3.06 1.62
N ASN A 150 -25.29 4.17 0.90
CA ASN A 150 -25.47 5.50 1.46
C ASN A 150 -26.64 5.54 2.48
N PRO A 151 -26.43 5.95 3.74
CA PRO A 151 -27.52 6.09 4.72
C PRO A 151 -28.59 7.11 4.28
N MET A 152 -28.27 8.07 3.40
CA MET A 152 -29.25 9.03 2.86
C MET A 152 -30.18 8.48 1.78
N LYS A 153 -30.07 7.20 1.40
CA LYS A 153 -31.00 6.54 0.46
C LYS A 153 -32.13 5.77 1.16
N LYS A 154 -32.20 5.85 2.50
CA LYS A 154 -33.34 5.42 3.32
C LYS A 154 -34.06 6.65 3.90
N MET A 155 -34.63 7.47 3.03
CA MET A 155 -35.67 8.43 3.39
C MET A 155 -36.77 8.37 2.34
#